data_AF-A0AA95J7T9-F1
#
_entry.id   AF-A0AA95J7T9-F1
#
_cell.length_a   1.000
_cell.length_b   1.000
_cell.length_c   1.000
_cell.angle_alpha   90.00
_cell.angle_beta   90.00
_cell.angle_gamma   90.00
#
_symmetry.space_group_name_H-M   'P 1'
#
loop_
_entity.id
_entity.type
_entity.pdbx_description
1 polymer ?
#
loop_
_entity_poly.entity_id
_entity_poly.type
_entity_poly.pdbx_seq_one_letter_code
_entity_poly.pdbx_strand_id
1 'polypeptide(L)'
;MGVNRSTPEQFQLRLPMGLRDRVKAHAERHGRSTNAEIVRVLEREFPAPKPVEERVLEVLDLIGVLTLGPPSGGTVRIVEEIEAMLKRMAGGQVSDIDPELQSKIRWQLEMLSERRLGDVGEEPSIPK
;
A
#
# COMPACT_ATOMS: atom_id res chain seq x y z
N MET A 1 10.50 -5.75 -37.60
CA MET A 1 10.57 -5.92 -36.13
C MET A 1 9.39 -6.78 -35.71
N GLY A 2 9.63 -8.01 -35.27
CA GLY A 2 8.59 -8.95 -34.86
C GLY A 2 8.22 -8.74 -33.40
N VAL A 3 6.94 -8.57 -33.12
CA VAL A 3 6.39 -8.36 -31.77
C VAL A 3 6.61 -9.63 -30.94
N ASN A 4 7.44 -9.56 -29.90
CA ASN A 4 7.55 -10.62 -28.90
C ASN A 4 6.21 -10.72 -28.17
N ARG A 5 5.39 -11.72 -28.53
CA ARG A 5 4.23 -12.13 -27.74
C ARG A 5 4.81 -12.83 -26.51
N SER A 6 4.90 -12.14 -25.38
CA SER A 6 5.20 -12.76 -24.09
C SER A 6 4.12 -13.81 -23.81
N THR A 7 4.38 -15.06 -24.13
CA THR A 7 3.47 -16.17 -23.81
C THR A 7 3.34 -16.26 -22.30
N PRO A 8 2.10 -16.30 -21.75
CA PRO A 8 1.91 -16.46 -20.31
C PRO A 8 2.57 -17.77 -19.86
N GLU A 9 3.20 -17.74 -18.69
CA GLU A 9 3.84 -18.92 -18.10
C GLU A 9 2.80 -20.03 -17.90
N GLN A 10 3.14 -21.25 -18.31
CA GLN A 10 2.26 -22.42 -18.19
C GLN A 10 2.78 -23.32 -17.07
N PHE A 11 1.96 -23.57 -16.06
CA PHE A 11 2.29 -24.42 -14.94
C PHE A 11 1.40 -25.67 -14.90
N GLN A 12 2.00 -26.85 -14.76
CA GLN A 12 1.24 -28.10 -14.62
C GLN A 12 0.79 -28.28 -13.16
N LEU A 13 -0.49 -28.02 -12.89
CA LEU A 13 -1.09 -28.19 -11.58
C LEU A 13 -1.48 -29.65 -11.30
N ARG A 14 -1.01 -30.22 -10.19
CA ARG A 14 -1.52 -31.49 -9.66
C ARG A 14 -2.65 -31.21 -8.68
N LEU A 15 -3.89 -31.43 -9.11
CA LEU A 15 -5.08 -31.17 -8.30
C LEU A 15 -5.57 -32.45 -7.61
N PRO A 16 -6.10 -32.36 -6.37
CA PRO A 16 -6.85 -33.44 -5.74
C PRO A 16 -8.06 -33.85 -6.58
N MET A 17 -8.46 -35.12 -6.44
CA MET A 17 -9.62 -35.67 -7.15
C MET A 17 -10.87 -34.81 -6.91
N GLY A 18 -11.61 -34.48 -7.97
CA GLY A 18 -12.84 -33.70 -7.92
C GLY A 18 -12.67 -32.18 -7.71
N LEU A 19 -11.47 -31.68 -7.40
CA LEU A 19 -11.27 -30.23 -7.25
C LEU A 19 -11.42 -29.49 -8.59
N ARG A 20 -10.90 -30.09 -9.67
CA ARG A 20 -11.03 -29.54 -11.02
C ARG A 20 -12.49 -29.33 -11.42
N ASP A 21 -13.34 -30.32 -11.17
CA ASP A 21 -14.76 -30.28 -11.55
C ASP A 21 -15.53 -29.22 -10.76
N ARG A 22 -15.21 -29.08 -9.46
CA ARG A 22 -15.76 -28.01 -8.62
C ARG A 22 -15.39 -26.62 -9.14
N VAL A 23 -14.13 -26.40 -9.51
CA VAL A 23 -13.68 -25.11 -10.08
C VAL A 23 -14.32 -24.86 -11.43
N LYS A 24 -14.42 -25.88 -12.29
CA LYS A 24 -15.09 -25.78 -13.58
C LYS A 24 -16.56 -25.38 -13.44
N ALA A 25 -17.31 -26.06 -12.58
CA ALA A 25 -18.72 -25.73 -12.32
C ALA A 25 -18.89 -24.30 -11.75
N HIS A 26 -17.93 -23.83 -10.94
CA HIS A 26 -17.95 -22.45 -10.45
C HIS A 26 -17.67 -21.43 -11.58
N ALA A 27 -16.70 -21.72 -12.44
CA ALA A 27 -16.33 -20.85 -13.56
C ALA A 27 -17.48 -20.72 -14.57
N GLU A 28 -18.15 -21.82 -14.92
CA GLU A 28 -19.29 -21.84 -15.84
C GLU A 28 -20.46 -21.00 -15.34
N ARG A 29 -20.79 -21.08 -14.05
CA ARG A 29 -21.84 -20.25 -13.43
C ARG A 29 -21.56 -18.74 -13.51
N HIS A 30 -20.29 -18.36 -13.63
CA HIS A 30 -19.87 -16.96 -13.70
C HIS A 30 -19.44 -16.53 -15.11
N GLY A 31 -19.65 -17.37 -16.13
CA GLY A 31 -19.27 -17.07 -17.52
C GLY A 31 -17.75 -16.91 -17.72
N ARG A 32 -16.92 -17.56 -16.88
CA ARG A 32 -15.46 -17.49 -16.95
C ARG A 32 -14.86 -18.81 -17.42
N SER A 33 -13.69 -18.76 -18.04
CA SER A 33 -12.92 -19.97 -18.28
C SER A 33 -12.41 -20.54 -16.96
N THR A 34 -12.21 -21.86 -16.89
CA THR A 34 -11.63 -22.49 -15.69
C THR A 34 -10.28 -21.86 -15.32
N ASN A 35 -9.45 -21.51 -16.32
CA ASN A 35 -8.18 -20.83 -16.08
C ASN A 35 -8.38 -19.43 -15.47
N ALA A 36 -9.32 -18.64 -15.99
CA ALA A 36 -9.63 -17.32 -15.45
C ALA A 36 -10.12 -17.41 -14.00
N GLU A 37 -10.90 -18.43 -13.65
CA GLU A 37 -11.36 -18.64 -12.28
C GLU A 37 -10.21 -19.06 -11.35
N ILE A 38 -9.30 -19.92 -11.81
CA ILE A 38 -8.09 -20.29 -11.05
C ILE A 38 -7.23 -19.04 -10.78
N VAL A 39 -6.93 -18.27 -11.82
CA VAL A 39 -6.13 -17.03 -11.70
C VAL A 39 -6.80 -16.05 -10.73
N ARG A 40 -8.11 -15.82 -10.86
CA ARG A 40 -8.87 -14.93 -9.97
C ARG A 40 -8.77 -15.33 -8.49
N VAL A 41 -8.83 -16.64 -8.20
CA VAL A 41 -8.69 -17.13 -6.83
C VAL A 41 -7.25 -16.96 -6.36
N LEU A 42 -6.26 -17.28 -7.21
CA LEU A 42 -4.85 -17.11 -6.86
C LEU A 42 -4.48 -15.65 -6.61
N GLU A 43 -4.91 -14.71 -7.44
CA GLU A 43 -4.68 -13.26 -7.23
C GLU A 43 -5.34 -12.75 -5.94
N ARG A 44 -6.46 -13.36 -5.54
CA ARG A 44 -7.15 -12.99 -4.28
C ARG A 44 -6.41 -13.51 -3.06
N GLU A 45 -5.96 -14.76 -3.08
CA GLU A 45 -5.29 -15.38 -1.92
C GLU A 45 -3.80 -15.02 -1.86
N PHE A 46 -3.18 -14.77 -3.02
CA PHE A 46 -1.79 -14.36 -3.19
C PHE A 46 -1.75 -13.05 -3.99
N PRO A 47 -2.22 -11.93 -3.39
CA PRO A 47 -2.08 -10.64 -4.05
C PRO A 47 -0.61 -10.36 -4.31
N ALA A 48 -0.32 -9.69 -5.42
CA ALA A 48 1.04 -9.23 -5.70
C ALA A 48 1.54 -8.44 -4.48
N PRO A 49 2.76 -8.74 -3.98
CA PRO A 49 3.32 -7.99 -2.86
C PRO A 49 3.32 -6.52 -3.28
N LYS A 50 2.60 -5.69 -2.52
CA LYS A 50 2.57 -4.28 -2.80
C LYS A 50 4.01 -3.76 -2.74
N PRO A 51 4.45 -2.97 -3.73
CA PRO A 51 5.74 -2.31 -3.67
C PRO A 51 5.87 -1.56 -2.33
N VAL A 52 7.08 -1.54 -1.78
CA VAL A 52 7.37 -0.85 -0.50
C VAL A 52 6.94 0.61 -0.59
N GLU A 53 7.07 1.19 -1.79
CA GLU A 53 6.59 2.49 -2.21
C GLU A 53 5.13 2.73 -1.85
N GLU A 54 4.25 1.81 -2.26
CA GLU A 54 2.80 1.92 -2.05
C GLU A 54 2.48 1.78 -0.56
N ARG A 55 3.18 0.88 0.14
CA ARG A 55 3.01 0.69 1.59
C ARG A 55 3.43 1.93 2.39
N VAL A 56 4.50 2.61 1.99
CA VAL A 56 4.94 3.82 2.69
C VAL A 56 3.93 4.97 2.48
N LEU A 57 3.37 5.10 1.28
CA LEU A 57 2.34 6.10 1.00
C LEU A 57 1.07 5.85 1.82
N GLU A 58 0.60 4.60 1.93
CA GLU A 58 -0.54 4.23 2.80
C GLU A 58 -0.32 4.63 4.27
N VAL A 59 0.91 4.44 4.77
CA VAL A 59 1.25 4.81 6.15
C VAL A 59 1.25 6.33 6.33
N LEU A 60 1.74 7.09 5.35
CA LEU A 60 1.71 8.55 5.36
C LEU A 60 0.27 9.09 5.33
N ASP A 61 -0.61 8.50 4.52
CA ASP A 61 -2.03 8.85 4.49
C ASP A 61 -2.71 8.57 5.84
N LEU A 62 -2.40 7.43 6.46
CA LEU A 62 -2.92 7.07 7.78
C LEU A 62 -2.48 8.07 8.86
N ILE A 63 -1.20 8.49 8.84
CA ILE A 63 -0.70 9.55 9.72
C ILE A 63 -1.52 10.82 9.51
N GLY A 64 -1.72 11.23 8.25
CA GLY A 64 -2.53 12.38 7.90
C GLY A 64 -3.92 12.34 8.54
N VAL A 65 -4.63 11.21 8.42
CA VAL A 65 -5.96 11.01 9.03
C VAL A 65 -5.91 11.09 10.56
N LEU A 66 -4.91 10.47 11.18
CA LEU A 66 -4.74 10.49 12.63
C LEU A 66 -4.45 11.91 13.17
N THR A 67 -3.81 12.76 12.35
CA THR A 67 -3.51 14.15 12.70
C THR A 67 -4.65 15.14 12.44
N LEU A 68 -5.77 14.73 11.83
CA LEU A 68 -6.94 15.61 11.61
C LEU A 68 -7.79 15.83 12.88
N GLY A 69 -7.62 14.98 13.90
CA GLY A 69 -8.32 15.09 15.17
C GLY A 69 -7.48 15.81 16.24
N PRO A 70 -8.11 16.24 17.36
CA PRO A 70 -7.38 16.85 18.45
C PRO A 70 -6.27 15.90 18.94
N PRO A 71 -5.05 16.39 19.12
CA PRO A 71 -3.91 15.56 19.48
C PRO A 71 -4.18 14.90 20.83
N SER A 72 -4.45 13.59 20.83
CA SER A 72 -4.41 12.78 22.04
C SER A 72 -2.96 12.35 22.28
N GLY A 73 -2.51 12.31 23.55
CA GLY A 73 -1.12 11.97 23.87
C GLY A 73 -0.66 10.61 23.29
N GLY A 74 -1.60 9.67 23.09
CA GLY A 74 -1.34 8.41 22.41
C GLY A 74 -1.14 8.57 20.90
N THR A 75 -2.00 9.34 20.23
CA THR A 75 -1.91 9.59 18.78
C THR A 75 -0.64 10.35 18.42
N VAL A 76 -0.27 11.37 19.19
CA VAL A 76 0.95 12.17 18.96
C VAL A 76 2.20 11.28 19.00
N ARG A 77 2.32 10.45 20.03
CA ARG A 77 3.47 9.56 20.20
C ARG A 77 3.59 8.54 19.06
N ILE A 78 2.46 7.98 18.60
CA ILE A 78 2.46 7.03 17.48
C ILE A 78 2.92 7.72 16.20
N VAL A 79 2.42 8.94 15.94
CA VAL A 79 2.81 9.72 14.76
C VAL A 79 4.31 10.04 14.80
N GLU A 80 4.84 10.51 15.94
CA GLU A 80 6.27 10.83 16.08
C GLU A 80 7.19 9.62 15.83
N GLU A 81 6.84 8.45 16.36
CA GLU A 81 7.62 7.22 16.17
C GLU A 81 7.63 6.77 14.70
N ILE A 82 6.46 6.82 14.03
CA ILE A 82 6.33 6.47 12.62
C ILE A 82 7.09 7.49 11.75
N GLU A 83 6.97 8.79 12.02
CA GLU A 83 7.71 9.83 11.31
C GLU A 83 9.22 9.68 11.48
N ALA A 84 9.70 9.36 12.69
CA ALA A 84 11.11 9.11 12.95
C ALA A 84 11.62 7.87 12.20
N MET A 85 10.80 6.83 12.05
CA MET A 85 11.13 5.66 11.24
C MET A 85 11.20 6.02 9.74
N LEU A 86 10.21 6.74 9.21
CA LEU A 86 10.16 7.14 7.80
C LEU A 86 11.29 8.11 7.42
N LYS A 87 11.69 9.01 8.33
CA LYS A 87 12.86 9.89 8.13
C LYS A 87 14.17 9.09 8.02
N ARG A 88 14.34 8.02 8.80
CA ARG A 88 15.50 7.11 8.68
C ARG A 88 15.50 6.38 7.33
N MET A 89 14.33 5.97 6.84
CA MET A 89 14.16 5.37 5.51
C MET A 89 14.52 6.37 4.39
N ALA A 90 14.00 7.60 4.45
CA ALA A 90 14.28 8.65 3.47
C ALA A 90 15.73 9.18 3.51
N GLY A 91 16.42 9.02 4.65
CA GLY A 91 17.82 9.36 4.85
C GLY A 91 18.82 8.32 4.33
N GLY A 92 18.35 7.23 3.71
CA GLY A 92 19.21 6.20 3.13
C GLY A 92 19.81 5.21 4.13
N GLN A 93 19.31 5.16 5.38
CA GLN A 93 19.72 4.15 6.36
C GLN A 93 19.11 2.76 6.11
N VAL A 94 18.19 2.65 5.15
CA VAL A 94 17.59 1.39 4.70
C VAL A 94 18.03 1.15 3.25
N SER A 95 18.73 0.04 3.03
CA SER A 95 19.58 -0.17 1.84
C SER A 95 18.86 -0.51 0.54
N ASP A 96 17.53 -0.70 0.55
CA ASP A 96 16.76 -1.19 -0.60
C ASP A 96 15.60 -0.25 -0.99
N ILE A 97 15.76 1.05 -0.81
CA ILE A 97 14.73 2.04 -1.17
C ILE A 97 15.16 2.81 -2.41
N ASP A 98 14.32 2.76 -3.43
CA ASP A 98 14.50 3.47 -4.69
C ASP A 98 14.68 5.01 -4.49
N PRO A 99 15.61 5.68 -5.18
CA PRO A 99 15.86 7.12 -5.00
C PRO A 99 14.65 8.02 -5.34
N GLU A 100 13.78 7.61 -6.27
CA GLU A 100 12.56 8.35 -6.58
C GLU A 100 11.58 8.26 -5.40
N LEU A 101 11.46 7.07 -4.82
CA LEU A 101 10.68 6.86 -3.60
C LEU A 101 11.21 7.71 -2.43
N GLN A 102 12.52 7.76 -2.20
CA GLN A 102 13.11 8.59 -1.13
C GLN A 102 12.73 10.06 -1.28
N SER A 103 12.76 10.57 -2.52
CA SER A 103 12.38 11.95 -2.84
C SER A 103 10.89 12.20 -2.58
N LYS A 104 10.03 11.24 -2.94
CA LYS A 104 8.58 11.31 -2.72
C LYS A 104 8.22 11.26 -1.23
N ILE A 105 8.85 10.39 -0.45
CA ILE A 105 8.66 10.31 1.01
C ILE A 105 9.07 11.62 1.66
N ARG A 106 10.20 12.19 1.27
CA ARG A 106 10.69 13.47 1.80
C ARG A 106 9.70 14.60 1.55
N TRP A 107 9.22 14.72 0.31
CA TRP A 107 8.23 15.73 -0.05
C TRP A 107 6.92 15.57 0.74
N GLN A 108 6.43 14.35 0.90
CA GLN A 108 5.21 14.08 1.67
C GLN A 108 5.36 14.40 3.16
N LEU A 109 6.51 14.08 3.77
CA LEU A 109 6.79 14.44 5.17
C LEU A 109 6.86 15.96 5.36
N GLU A 110 7.41 16.70 4.40
CA GLU A 110 7.43 18.16 4.40
C GLU A 110 6.00 18.73 4.34
N MET A 111 5.18 18.26 3.40
CA MET A 111 3.77 18.68 3.29
C MET A 111 2.94 18.37 4.55
N LEU A 112 3.16 17.22 5.18
CA LEU A 112 2.50 16.87 6.46
C LEU A 112 2.95 17.78 7.60
N SER A 113 4.20 18.22 7.60
CA SER A 113 4.71 19.17 8.60
C SER A 113 4.10 20.56 8.43
N GLU A 114 3.97 21.03 7.18
CA GLU A 114 3.34 22.32 6.86
C GLU A 114 1.86 22.32 7.20
N ARG A 115 1.13 21.23 6.88
CA ARG A 115 -0.28 21.08 7.20
C ARG A 115 -0.54 21.12 8.70
N ARG A 116 0.32 20.49 9.50
CA ARG A 116 0.24 20.51 10.97
C ARG A 116 0.60 21.88 11.54
N LEU A 117 1.62 22.56 10.98
CA LEU A 117 1.96 23.93 11.39
C LEU A 117 0.83 24.92 11.08
N GLY A 118 0.14 24.73 9.95
CA GLY A 118 -1.03 25.53 9.57
C GLY A 118 -2.21 25.37 10.53
N ASP A 119 -2.41 24.17 11.06
CA ASP A 119 -3.48 23.85 12.02
C ASP A 119 -3.18 24.36 13.45
N VAL A 120 -1.90 24.61 13.77
CA VAL A 120 -1.44 25.20 15.05
C VAL A 120 -1.50 26.75 15.02
N GLY A 121 -1.83 27.34 13.85
CA GLY A 121 -1.84 28.80 13.64
C GLY A 121 -3.10 29.55 14.10
N GLU A 122 -4.16 28.88 14.52
CA GLU A 122 -5.40 29.51 15.03
C GLU A 122 -5.78 28.95 16.41
N GLU A 123 -5.04 29.30 17.45
CA GLU A 123 -5.67 29.40 18.78
C GLU A 123 -6.44 30.74 18.83
N PRO A 124 -7.77 30.73 18.96
CA PRO A 124 -8.50 31.98 19.18
C PRO A 124 -8.07 32.54 20.52
N SER A 125 -7.31 33.64 20.48
CA SER A 125 -7.14 34.52 21.63
C SER A 125 -8.52 34.90 22.13
N ILE A 126 -8.91 34.42 23.30
CA ILE A 126 -10.14 34.83 23.99
C ILE A 126 -9.86 36.20 24.60
N PRO A 127 -10.44 37.31 24.09
CA PRO A 127 -10.33 38.58 24.79
C PRO A 127 -11.26 38.56 26.02
N LYS A 128 -10.76 39.10 27.14
CA LYS A 128 -11.54 39.41 28.34
C LYS A 128 -12.49 40.57 28.11
#